data_AF-A0A7S1ZQW0-F1
#
_entry.id   AF-A0A7S1ZQW0-F1
#
_cell.length_a   1.000
_cell.length_b   1.000
_cell.length_c   1.000
_cell.angle_alpha   90.00
_cell.angle_beta   90.00
_cell.angle_gamma   90.00
#
_symmetry.space_group_name_H-M   'P 1'
#
loop_
_entity.id
_entity.type
_entity.pdbx_description
1 polymer ?
#
loop_
_entity_poly.entity_id
_entity_poly.type
_entity_poly.pdbx_seq_one_letter_code
_entity_poly.pdbx_strand_id
1 'polypeptide(L)'
;GQQPRPLTRLRPIDALLLTAKMDHSSSAKNPTSKCHKKRKTIDAEHYGFGTKRDPPSPSANTPIGWSLDDSDSLSDWQIIITQSPADESPMPITYHVHKLMLAAGPNKSEYFSSLFRNKHSMSETATATSTIELKKSAADAFPAMLDYLYSPQGEVSLTTSNAVALLHLAQYFQ
;
A
#
# COMPACT_ATOMS: atom_id res chain seq x y z
N GLY A 1 -5.40 44.27 34.81
CA GLY A 1 -4.06 44.23 34.19
C GLY A 1 -4.07 43.21 33.08
N GLN A 2 -4.33 43.65 31.84
CA GLN A 2 -4.32 42.82 30.64
C GLN A 2 -2.92 42.86 30.03
N GLN A 3 -2.29 41.70 29.90
CA GLN A 3 -1.05 41.54 29.14
C GLN A 3 -1.40 41.09 27.71
N PRO A 4 -0.86 41.72 26.66
CA PRO A 4 -1.12 41.33 25.28
C PRO A 4 -0.29 40.10 24.86
N ARG A 5 -0.91 39.17 24.14
CA ARG A 5 -0.22 38.03 23.50
C ARG A 5 0.48 38.49 22.21
N PRO A 6 1.77 38.18 21.99
CA PRO A 6 2.42 38.48 20.72
C PRO A 6 2.06 37.47 19.61
N LEU A 7 1.99 38.02 18.39
CA LEU A 7 1.59 37.39 17.14
C LEU A 7 2.68 36.49 16.51
N THR A 8 2.16 35.54 15.74
CA THR A 8 2.73 34.65 14.72
C THR A 8 4.07 35.07 14.07
N ARG A 9 4.96 34.10 13.87
CA ARG A 9 6.01 34.19 12.83
C ARG A 9 6.06 32.88 12.01
N LEU A 10 5.55 32.97 10.79
CA LEU A 10 5.66 31.96 9.73
C LEU A 10 7.05 32.04 9.03
N ARG A 11 7.40 30.93 8.39
CA ARG A 11 8.71 30.49 7.85
C ARG A 11 9.35 31.42 6.82
N PRO A 12 10.62 31.13 6.45
CA PRO A 12 10.94 30.97 5.03
C PRO A 12 11.39 29.55 4.69
N ILE A 13 10.83 29.01 3.61
CA ILE A 13 11.31 27.84 2.88
C ILE A 13 12.34 28.37 1.89
N ASP A 14 13.61 27.99 2.03
CA ASP A 14 14.60 28.29 1.01
C ASP A 14 14.51 27.24 -0.11
N ALA A 15 13.99 27.73 -1.22
CA ALA A 15 14.08 27.12 -2.53
C ALA A 15 15.56 27.06 -2.95
N LEU A 16 16.10 25.86 -3.15
CA LEU A 16 17.32 25.68 -3.92
C LEU A 16 17.00 25.13 -5.30
N LEU A 17 17.38 25.98 -6.25
CA LEU A 17 17.24 25.94 -7.68
C LEU A 17 17.99 24.76 -8.30
N LEU A 18 17.36 24.17 -9.31
CA LEU A 18 18.03 23.49 -10.42
C LEU A 18 19.19 24.33 -10.96
N THR A 19 20.34 23.70 -11.22
CA THR A 19 21.04 23.75 -12.52
C THR A 19 22.23 22.80 -12.53
N ALA A 20 22.23 21.83 -13.45
CA ALA A 20 23.45 21.34 -14.08
C ALA A 20 23.10 20.66 -15.42
N LYS A 21 23.36 21.37 -16.52
CA LYS A 21 23.53 20.83 -17.87
C LYS A 21 24.86 20.08 -17.93
N MET A 22 24.90 18.95 -18.62
CA MET A 22 26.13 18.49 -19.28
C MET A 22 25.77 17.73 -20.55
N ASP A 23 26.12 18.35 -21.67
CA ASP A 23 26.15 17.78 -23.01
C ASP A 23 27.25 16.71 -23.09
N HIS A 24 26.94 15.54 -23.65
CA HIS A 24 27.92 14.74 -24.36
C HIS A 24 27.29 14.09 -25.60
N SER A 25 27.64 14.68 -26.75
CA SER A 25 27.69 14.02 -28.03
C SER A 25 28.51 12.72 -27.95
N SER A 26 27.94 11.60 -28.39
CA SER A 26 28.75 10.55 -29.03
C SER A 26 27.92 9.69 -29.97
N SER A 27 28.23 9.90 -31.25
CA SER A 27 28.10 8.99 -32.37
C SER A 27 28.68 7.61 -32.02
N ALA A 28 27.89 6.55 -32.18
CA ALA A 28 28.41 5.20 -32.29
C ALA A 28 27.51 4.36 -33.22
N LYS A 29 28.18 3.79 -34.22
CA LYS A 29 27.64 3.07 -35.38
C LYS A 29 27.12 1.70 -34.95
N ASN A 30 26.00 1.27 -35.55
CA ASN A 30 25.49 -0.10 -35.50
C ASN A 30 26.46 -1.09 -36.18
N PRO A 31 26.84 -2.19 -35.52
CA PRO A 31 27.26 -3.41 -36.20
C PRO A 31 26.20 -4.50 -36.01
N THR A 32 25.50 -4.84 -37.10
CA THR A 32 24.65 -6.02 -37.20
C THR A 32 25.52 -7.28 -37.19
N SER A 33 25.70 -7.89 -36.01
CA SER A 33 26.31 -9.21 -35.88
C SER A 33 25.25 -10.31 -35.94
N LYS A 34 25.12 -10.93 -37.11
CA LYS A 34 24.44 -12.22 -37.29
C LYS A 34 25.22 -13.29 -36.51
N CYS A 35 24.75 -13.68 -35.33
CA CYS A 35 25.26 -14.85 -34.61
C CYS A 35 24.29 -16.02 -34.78
N HIS A 36 24.64 -16.95 -35.67
CA HIS A 36 23.96 -18.24 -35.80
C HIS A 36 24.36 -19.14 -34.63
N LYS A 37 23.56 -19.18 -33.56
CA LYS A 37 23.67 -20.22 -32.53
C LYS A 37 22.77 -21.39 -32.92
N LYS A 38 23.41 -22.47 -33.39
CA LYS A 38 22.83 -23.81 -33.50
C LYS A 38 22.28 -24.21 -32.12
N ARG A 39 20.96 -24.21 -31.98
CA ARG A 39 20.26 -24.70 -30.79
C ARG A 39 20.38 -26.22 -30.79
N LYS A 40 21.29 -26.76 -29.97
CA LYS A 40 21.27 -28.18 -29.62
C LYS A 40 19.94 -28.42 -28.90
N THR A 41 19.10 -29.27 -29.47
CA THR A 41 17.95 -29.89 -28.81
C THR A 41 18.50 -30.62 -27.60
N ILE A 42 18.25 -30.09 -26.41
CA ILE A 42 18.42 -30.82 -25.17
C ILE A 42 17.13 -31.61 -25.00
N ASP A 43 17.25 -32.93 -25.06
CA ASP A 43 16.14 -33.85 -24.88
C ASP A 43 15.56 -33.64 -23.48
N ALA A 44 14.31 -33.18 -23.43
CA ALA A 44 13.57 -32.79 -22.23
C ALA A 44 13.15 -34.00 -21.37
N GLU A 45 13.77 -35.15 -21.55
CA GLU A 45 13.34 -36.43 -21.00
C GLU A 45 13.98 -36.73 -19.62
N HIS A 46 14.84 -35.84 -19.10
CA HIS A 46 15.53 -36.07 -17.83
C HIS A 46 14.87 -35.43 -16.60
N TYR A 47 13.93 -34.50 -16.78
CA TYR A 47 13.11 -34.01 -15.66
C TYR A 47 11.78 -34.76 -15.70
N GLY A 48 11.59 -35.68 -14.75
CA GLY A 48 10.39 -36.49 -14.57
C GLY A 48 9.12 -35.65 -14.37
N PHE A 49 8.63 -35.03 -15.43
CA PHE A 49 7.34 -34.39 -15.54
C PHE A 49 6.29 -35.48 -15.76
N GLY A 50 6.12 -36.32 -14.73
CA GLY A 50 5.05 -37.30 -14.66
C GLY A 50 3.72 -36.58 -14.88
N THR A 51 2.98 -37.01 -15.90
CA THR A 51 1.72 -36.44 -16.36
C THR A 51 0.52 -36.69 -15.43
N LYS A 52 0.77 -36.94 -14.14
CA LYS A 52 -0.26 -37.00 -13.11
C LYS A 52 -0.15 -35.74 -12.26
N ARG A 53 -0.69 -34.63 -12.78
CA ARG A 53 -1.04 -33.50 -11.93
C ARG A 53 -2.14 -34.01 -11.01
N ASP A 54 -1.82 -34.20 -9.74
CA ASP A 54 -2.85 -34.32 -8.71
C ASP A 54 -3.83 -33.15 -8.88
N PRO A 55 -5.15 -33.35 -8.65
CA PRO A 55 -6.07 -32.23 -8.61
C PRO A 55 -5.49 -31.18 -7.66
N PRO A 56 -5.43 -29.90 -8.07
CA PRO A 56 -4.86 -28.87 -7.21
C PRO A 56 -5.58 -28.94 -5.88
N SER A 57 -4.82 -29.12 -4.80
CA SER A 57 -5.32 -29.00 -3.44
C SER A 57 -6.23 -27.77 -3.39
N PRO A 58 -7.43 -27.84 -2.79
CA PRO A 58 -8.33 -26.69 -2.70
C PRO A 58 -7.71 -25.48 -1.99
N SER A 59 -6.53 -25.64 -1.37
CA SER A 59 -5.74 -24.56 -0.78
C SER A 59 -4.96 -23.70 -1.78
N ALA A 60 -4.91 -24.02 -3.08
CA ALA A 60 -4.03 -23.33 -4.02
C ALA A 60 -4.54 -21.94 -4.48
N ASN A 61 -5.82 -21.60 -4.22
CA ASN A 61 -6.44 -20.35 -4.69
C ASN A 61 -7.20 -19.60 -3.58
N THR A 62 -6.74 -19.67 -2.33
CA THR A 62 -7.33 -18.82 -1.27
C THR A 62 -6.99 -17.36 -1.59
N PRO A 63 -7.97 -16.47 -1.80
CA PRO A 63 -7.72 -15.06 -2.01
C PRO A 63 -7.01 -14.46 -0.79
N ILE A 64 -6.00 -13.64 -1.04
CA ILE A 64 -5.36 -12.85 0.03
C ILE A 64 -6.43 -11.89 0.59
N GLY A 65 -6.72 -12.00 1.88
CA GLY A 65 -7.73 -11.21 2.56
C GLY A 65 -7.19 -10.58 3.84
N TRP A 66 -7.66 -9.38 4.17
CA TRP A 66 -7.27 -8.67 5.40
C TRP A 66 -7.97 -9.23 6.65
N SER A 67 -9.07 -9.98 6.48
CA SER A 67 -9.87 -10.55 7.57
C SER A 67 -9.44 -11.98 7.95
N LEU A 68 -8.31 -12.46 7.42
CA LEU A 68 -7.76 -13.76 7.79
C LEU A 68 -7.07 -13.68 9.16
N ASP A 69 -7.01 -14.82 9.86
CA ASP A 69 -6.27 -14.91 11.12
C ASP A 69 -4.79 -14.56 10.91
N ASP A 70 -4.19 -13.90 11.91
CA ASP A 70 -2.83 -13.36 11.83
C ASP A 70 -1.78 -14.41 11.42
N SER A 71 -1.93 -15.66 11.87
CA SER A 71 -0.99 -16.75 11.57
C SER A 71 -0.98 -17.14 10.09
N ASP A 72 -2.08 -16.89 9.39
CA ASP A 72 -2.33 -17.39 8.04
C ASP A 72 -2.29 -16.25 7.01
N SER A 73 -2.41 -15.00 7.48
CA SER A 73 -2.55 -13.83 6.62
C SER A 73 -1.25 -13.39 5.94
N LEU A 74 -0.06 -13.82 6.38
CA LEU A 74 1.25 -13.32 5.87
C LEU A 74 1.36 -11.77 5.80
N SER A 75 0.59 -11.07 6.63
CA SER A 75 0.53 -9.62 6.66
C SER A 75 1.89 -9.01 7.03
N ASP A 76 2.29 -7.96 6.32
CA ASP A 76 3.59 -7.29 6.48
C ASP A 76 3.46 -5.85 7.02
N TRP A 77 2.26 -5.47 7.44
CA TRP A 77 1.95 -4.19 8.06
C TRP A 77 0.76 -4.28 9.03
N GLN A 78 0.78 -3.43 10.05
CA GLN A 78 -0.31 -3.24 11.00
C GLN A 78 -0.88 -1.83 10.90
N ILE A 79 -2.21 -1.72 10.89
CA ILE A 79 -2.91 -0.44 11.03
C ILE A 79 -3.65 -0.45 12.36
N ILE A 80 -3.33 0.50 13.22
CA ILE A 80 -3.99 0.68 14.50
C ILE A 80 -4.93 1.87 14.38
N ILE A 81 -6.24 1.63 14.50
CA ILE A 81 -7.25 2.67 14.51
C ILE A 81 -7.57 3.04 15.96
N THR A 82 -7.32 4.30 16.30
CA THR A 82 -7.76 4.90 17.56
C THR A 82 -9.00 5.76 17.29
N GLN A 83 -9.99 5.68 18.19
CA GLN A 83 -11.15 6.56 18.12
C GLN A 83 -10.91 7.81 18.97
N SER A 84 -11.33 8.97 18.46
CA SER A 84 -11.15 10.26 19.14
C SER A 84 -11.85 10.26 20.53
N PRO A 85 -11.26 10.88 21.57
CA PRO A 85 -11.57 10.65 23.00
C PRO A 85 -12.89 11.25 23.50
N ALA A 86 -13.86 11.51 22.62
CA ALA A 86 -15.18 12.00 23.02
C ALA A 86 -16.02 10.94 23.75
N ASP A 87 -15.73 9.66 23.50
CA ASP A 87 -16.32 8.50 24.20
C ASP A 87 -15.24 7.85 25.10
N GLU A 88 -15.63 7.27 26.23
CA GLU A 88 -14.73 6.62 27.21
C GLU A 88 -13.72 5.67 26.54
N SER A 89 -12.43 6.06 26.56
CA SER A 89 -11.23 5.34 26.05
C SER A 89 -11.51 4.05 25.24
N PRO A 90 -12.06 4.16 24.02
CA PRO A 90 -12.26 3.03 23.16
C PRO A 90 -10.93 2.34 22.88
N MET A 91 -10.90 1.02 23.10
CA MET A 91 -9.71 0.21 22.84
C MET A 91 -9.33 0.34 21.35
N PRO A 92 -8.02 0.50 21.04
CA PRO A 92 -7.56 0.56 19.66
C PRO A 92 -7.90 -0.74 18.93
N ILE A 93 -8.28 -0.63 17.66
CA ILE A 93 -8.55 -1.76 16.77
C ILE A 93 -7.35 -1.95 15.85
N THR A 94 -6.80 -3.15 15.81
CA THR A 94 -5.65 -3.48 14.96
C THR A 94 -6.10 -4.29 13.74
N TYR A 95 -5.59 -3.90 12.57
CA TYR A 95 -5.79 -4.61 11.31
C TYR A 95 -4.44 -5.06 10.76
N HIS A 96 -4.37 -6.33 10.36
CA HIS A 96 -3.20 -6.93 9.73
C HIS A 96 -3.41 -6.90 8.22
N VAL A 97 -2.50 -6.22 7.52
CA VAL A 97 -2.68 -5.87 6.10
C VAL A 97 -1.40 -6.04 5.31
N HIS A 98 -1.57 -6.10 3.99
CA HIS A 98 -0.51 -6.26 3.02
C HIS A 98 -0.18 -4.93 2.37
N LYS A 99 1.07 -4.49 2.46
CA LYS A 99 1.54 -3.26 1.80
C LYS A 99 1.23 -3.25 0.31
N LEU A 100 1.41 -4.40 -0.34
CA LEU A 100 1.15 -4.54 -1.77
C LEU A 100 -0.31 -4.21 -2.12
N MET A 101 -1.27 -4.67 -1.31
CA MET A 101 -2.70 -4.44 -1.56
C MET A 101 -3.09 -2.98 -1.32
N LEU A 102 -2.44 -2.30 -0.37
CA LEU A 102 -2.75 -0.90 -0.07
C LEU A 102 -2.07 0.10 -1.01
N ALA A 103 -0.87 -0.21 -1.51
CA ALA A 103 -0.01 0.75 -2.22
C ALA A 103 0.19 0.45 -3.72
N ALA A 104 -0.38 -0.63 -4.24
CA ALA A 104 -0.30 -0.98 -5.65
C ALA A 104 -1.64 -1.43 -6.21
N GLY A 105 -1.81 -1.30 -7.53
CA GLY A 105 -3.04 -1.68 -8.21
C GLY A 105 -4.01 -0.51 -8.47
N PRO A 106 -5.18 -0.80 -9.06
CA PRO A 106 -6.14 0.20 -9.49
C PRO A 106 -6.84 0.91 -8.33
N ASN A 107 -7.05 0.22 -7.21
CA ASN A 107 -7.73 0.74 -6.02
C ASN A 107 -6.75 1.17 -4.93
N LYS A 108 -5.48 1.42 -5.26
CA LYS A 108 -4.46 1.74 -4.26
C LYS A 108 -4.77 3.07 -3.56
N SER A 109 -4.29 3.21 -2.34
CA SER A 109 -4.25 4.47 -1.60
C SER A 109 -2.93 5.21 -1.86
N GLU A 110 -2.99 6.47 -2.24
CA GLU A 110 -1.81 7.35 -2.37
C GLU A 110 -1.18 7.65 -1.03
N TYR A 111 -1.97 7.73 0.05
CA TYR A 111 -1.45 7.85 1.41
C TYR A 111 -0.50 6.70 1.73
N PHE A 112 -0.96 5.45 1.60
CA PHE A 112 -0.13 4.27 1.88
C PHE A 112 1.00 4.11 0.86
N SER A 113 0.76 4.45 -0.40
CA SER A 113 1.81 4.47 -1.44
C SER A 113 2.97 5.40 -1.05
N SER A 114 2.65 6.60 -0.60
CA SER A 114 3.63 7.61 -0.17
C SER A 114 4.35 7.18 1.10
N LEU A 115 3.60 6.65 2.06
CA LEU A 115 4.12 6.14 3.32
C LEU A 115 5.18 5.05 3.09
N PHE A 116 4.86 4.03 2.29
CA PHE A 116 5.77 2.88 2.10
C PHE A 116 6.97 3.17 1.19
N ARG A 117 6.89 4.21 0.35
CA ARG A 117 8.03 4.67 -0.47
C ARG A 117 9.05 5.44 0.37
N ASN A 118 8.61 6.18 1.38
CA ASN A 118 9.46 7.05 2.21
C ASN A 118 10.12 6.30 3.37
N LYS A 119 10.94 5.28 3.04
CA LYS A 119 11.60 4.37 4.01
C LYS A 119 12.52 5.04 5.02
N HIS A 120 13.01 6.25 4.75
CA HIS A 120 14.02 6.93 5.57
C HIS A 120 13.45 8.02 6.49
N SER A 121 12.13 8.28 6.45
CA SER A 121 11.55 9.47 7.06
C SER A 121 10.58 9.21 8.22
N MET A 122 10.15 7.97 8.46
CA MET A 122 9.06 7.71 9.41
C MET A 122 9.33 6.53 10.34
N SER A 123 9.09 6.73 11.63
CA SER A 123 9.22 5.71 12.69
C SER A 123 8.36 4.47 12.42
N GLU A 124 7.25 4.64 11.71
CA GLU A 124 6.31 3.58 11.33
C GLU A 124 6.94 2.45 10.53
N THR A 125 7.95 2.75 9.70
CA THR A 125 8.65 1.72 8.90
C THR A 125 9.46 0.77 9.78
N ALA A 126 9.95 1.26 10.93
CA ALA A 126 10.73 0.44 11.86
C ALA A 126 9.86 -0.55 12.64
N THR A 127 8.63 -0.16 12.98
CA THR A 127 7.68 -1.01 13.71
C THR A 127 6.75 -1.80 12.79
N ALA A 128 6.75 -1.50 11.49
CA ALA A 128 5.76 -2.00 10.54
C ALA A 128 4.31 -1.69 10.94
N THR A 129 4.10 -0.52 11.54
CA THR A 129 2.81 -0.13 12.15
C THR A 129 2.50 1.33 11.86
N SER A 130 1.26 1.61 11.45
CA SER A 130 0.71 2.96 11.38
C SER A 130 -0.42 3.12 12.38
N THR A 131 -0.42 4.21 13.15
CA THR A 131 -1.51 4.53 14.08
C THR A 131 -2.28 5.73 13.53
N ILE A 132 -3.59 5.54 13.33
CA ILE A 132 -4.45 6.52 12.67
C ILE A 132 -5.64 6.82 13.59
N GLU A 133 -5.80 8.10 13.93
CA GLU A 133 -6.96 8.54 14.69
C GLU A 133 -8.13 8.84 13.75
N LEU A 134 -9.26 8.19 13.98
CA LEU A 134 -10.48 8.36 13.21
C LEU A 134 -11.67 8.73 14.11
N LYS A 135 -12.66 9.41 13.52
CA LYS A 135 -13.98 9.54 14.14
C LYS A 135 -14.65 8.18 14.19
N LYS A 136 -15.50 7.95 15.19
CA LYS A 136 -16.24 6.68 15.37
C LYS A 136 -16.89 6.15 14.08
N SER A 137 -17.66 6.99 13.38
CA SER A 137 -18.31 6.60 12.13
C SER A 137 -17.33 6.20 11.01
N ALA A 138 -16.16 6.83 10.95
CA ALA A 138 -15.10 6.48 10.00
C ALA A 138 -14.36 5.21 10.42
N ALA A 139 -14.14 4.99 11.73
CA ALA A 139 -13.58 3.75 12.25
C ALA A 139 -14.52 2.56 11.95
N ASP A 140 -15.83 2.73 12.16
CA ASP A 140 -16.84 1.70 11.88
C ASP A 140 -16.94 1.36 10.38
N ALA A 141 -16.67 2.34 9.51
CA ALA A 141 -16.65 2.17 8.05
C ALA A 141 -15.29 1.69 7.50
N PHE A 142 -14.24 1.65 8.32
CA PHE A 142 -12.89 1.29 7.89
C PHE A 142 -12.78 -0.12 7.28
N PRO A 143 -13.43 -1.16 7.84
CA PRO A 143 -13.46 -2.49 7.21
C PRO A 143 -13.97 -2.49 5.77
N ALA A 144 -15.05 -1.73 5.49
CA ALA A 144 -15.61 -1.64 4.14
C ALA A 144 -14.66 -0.95 3.15
N MET A 145 -13.81 -0.03 3.64
CA MET A 145 -12.73 0.52 2.83
C MET A 145 -11.65 -0.53 2.57
N LEU A 146 -11.28 -1.36 3.55
CA LEU A 146 -10.33 -2.45 3.31
C LEU A 146 -10.88 -3.47 2.30
N ASP A 147 -12.17 -3.81 2.36
CA ASP A 147 -12.82 -4.67 1.37
C ASP A 147 -12.67 -4.09 -0.04
N TYR A 148 -12.85 -2.79 -0.21
CA TYR A 148 -12.65 -2.10 -1.48
C TYR A 148 -11.19 -2.22 -1.99
N LEU A 149 -10.21 -2.00 -1.10
CA LEU A 149 -8.78 -2.08 -1.45
C LEU A 149 -8.35 -3.50 -1.84
N TYR A 150 -8.95 -4.52 -1.21
CA TYR A 150 -8.67 -5.93 -1.50
C TYR A 150 -9.52 -6.51 -2.63
N SER A 151 -10.61 -5.84 -3.02
CA SER A 151 -11.48 -6.28 -4.10
C SER A 151 -10.80 -6.09 -5.46
N PRO A 152 -10.64 -7.16 -6.26
CA PRO A 152 -10.13 -7.05 -7.63
C PRO A 152 -11.01 -6.17 -8.52
N GLN A 153 -12.31 -6.08 -8.20
CA GLN A 153 -13.33 -5.33 -8.94
C GLN A 153 -13.65 -3.97 -8.30
N GLY A 154 -13.10 -3.66 -7.12
CA GLY A 154 -13.42 -2.44 -6.39
C GLY A 154 -14.85 -2.39 -5.86
N GLU A 155 -15.39 -3.55 -5.47
CA GLU A 155 -16.72 -3.63 -4.88
C GLU A 155 -16.70 -3.15 -3.43
N VAL A 156 -17.66 -2.28 -3.07
CA VAL A 156 -17.85 -1.79 -1.70
C VAL A 156 -19.33 -1.74 -1.37
N SER A 157 -19.69 -2.21 -0.17
CA SER A 157 -21.08 -2.16 0.31
C SER A 157 -21.45 -0.75 0.77
N LEU A 158 -21.86 0.10 -0.17
CA LEU A 158 -22.33 1.45 0.11
C LEU A 158 -23.77 1.45 0.63
N THR A 159 -23.97 2.06 1.79
CA THR A 159 -25.27 2.30 2.40
C THR A 159 -25.41 3.77 2.76
N THR A 160 -26.64 4.26 2.93
CA THR A 160 -26.88 5.64 3.36
C THR A 160 -26.21 5.96 4.70
N SER A 161 -26.05 4.96 5.57
CA SER A 161 -25.43 5.15 6.89
C SER A 161 -23.91 5.24 6.84
N ASN A 162 -23.23 4.57 5.90
CA ASN A 162 -21.76 4.58 5.80
C ASN A 162 -21.22 5.52 4.70
N ALA A 163 -22.05 6.00 3.77
CA ALA A 163 -21.60 6.78 2.61
C ALA A 163 -20.78 8.02 2.99
N VAL A 164 -21.24 8.77 4.00
CA VAL A 164 -20.52 9.98 4.46
C VAL A 164 -19.19 9.62 5.12
N ALA A 165 -19.16 8.52 5.88
CA ALA A 165 -17.94 8.04 6.53
C ALA A 165 -16.91 7.52 5.50
N LEU A 166 -17.37 6.77 4.49
CA LEU A 166 -16.53 6.26 3.41
C LEU A 166 -16.01 7.40 2.53
N LEU A 167 -16.81 8.43 2.24
CA LEU A 167 -16.33 9.62 1.55
C LEU A 167 -15.21 10.31 2.32
N HIS A 168 -15.37 10.45 3.64
CA HIS A 168 -14.34 11.03 4.50
C HIS A 168 -13.05 10.19 4.50
N LEU A 169 -13.17 8.86 4.53
CA LEU A 169 -12.03 7.95 4.42
C LEU A 169 -11.33 8.08 3.07
N ALA A 170 -12.08 8.11 1.96
CA ALA A 170 -11.52 8.28 0.62
C ALA A 170 -10.77 9.61 0.46
N GLN A 171 -11.29 10.69 1.05
CA GLN A 171 -10.59 11.99 1.05
C GLN A 171 -9.30 11.97 1.87
N TYR A 172 -9.29 11.21 2.98
CA TYR A 172 -8.13 11.07 3.85
C TYR A 172 -7.02 10.21 3.22
N PHE A 173 -7.40 9.05 2.67
CA PHE A 173 -6.46 8.04 2.15
C PHE A 173 -6.09 8.21 0.67
N GLN A 174 -6.81 9.07 -0.06
CA GLN A 174 -6.64 9.39 -1.50
C GLN A 174 -6.36 8.15 -2.34
#